data_AF-A0A2H1C0X4-F1
#
_entry.id   AF-A0A2H1C0X4-F1
#
_cell.length_a   1.000
_cell.length_b   1.000
_cell.length_c   1.000
_cell.angle_alpha   90.00
_cell.angle_beta   90.00
_cell.angle_gamma   90.00
#
_symmetry.space_group_name_H-M   'P 1'
#
loop_
_entity.id
_entity.type
_entity.pdbx_description
1 polymer ?
#
loop_
_entity_poly.entity_id
_entity_poly.type
_entity_poly.pdbx_seq_one_letter_code
_entity_poly.pdbx_strand_id
1 'polypeptide(L)'
;MARHATIVENFGPVVEEITTKDTKPTQAMKDAIFACLLHCADLNNPTKELHVYQEWTNRAMREFLWQGAKEADLGLAISPMCDRRTLAIESVQTAFIDLFVEPLWKLFCGLVTPEFGRLLPQLLENRKWYASRLAAKSGNKKD
;
A
#
# COMPACT_ATOMS: atom_id res chain seq x y z
N MET A 1 -8.03 -3.67 5.58
CA MET A 1 -6.71 -4.17 6.03
C MET A 1 -6.70 -5.54 6.69
N ALA A 2 -7.52 -5.87 7.70
CA ALA A 2 -7.45 -7.17 8.40
C ALA A 2 -7.61 -8.42 7.50
N ARG A 3 -8.34 -8.28 6.37
CA ARG A 3 -8.54 -9.34 5.37
C ARG A 3 -7.65 -9.20 4.13
N HIS A 4 -6.61 -8.35 4.18
CA HIS A 4 -5.73 -8.09 3.03
C HIS A 4 -5.15 -9.39 2.45
N ALA A 5 -4.57 -10.24 3.31
CA ALA A 5 -3.98 -11.52 2.89
C ALA A 5 -5.02 -12.40 2.19
N THR A 6 -6.20 -12.57 2.79
CA THR A 6 -7.29 -13.37 2.20
C THR A 6 -7.75 -12.84 0.84
N ILE A 7 -7.82 -11.51 0.65
CA ILE A 7 -8.17 -10.92 -0.65
C ILE A 7 -7.11 -11.26 -1.70
N VAL A 8 -5.83 -11.10 -1.36
CA VAL A 8 -4.71 -11.38 -2.27
C VAL A 8 -4.63 -12.87 -2.61
N GLU A 9 -4.72 -13.75 -1.60
CA GLU A 9 -4.68 -15.20 -1.76
C GLU A 9 -5.84 -15.72 -2.63
N ASN A 10 -7.06 -15.23 -2.40
CA ASN A 10 -8.22 -15.65 -3.18
C ASN A 10 -8.18 -15.13 -4.64
N PHE A 11 -7.54 -13.98 -4.86
CA PHE A 11 -7.50 -13.38 -6.18
C PHE A 11 -6.41 -14.00 -7.08
N GLY A 12 -5.31 -14.51 -6.50
CA GLY A 12 -4.22 -15.16 -7.22
C GLY A 12 -4.66 -16.20 -8.26
N PRO A 13 -5.40 -17.25 -7.85
CA PRO A 13 -5.91 -18.29 -8.75
C PRO A 13 -6.85 -17.75 -9.84
N VAL A 14 -7.61 -16.67 -9.54
CA VAL A 14 -8.52 -16.06 -10.51
C VAL A 14 -7.75 -15.42 -11.65
N VAL A 15 -6.63 -14.75 -11.35
CA VAL A 15 -5.76 -14.17 -12.39
C VAL A 15 -5.21 -15.26 -13.30
N GLU A 16 -4.67 -16.35 -12.74
CA GLU A 16 -4.13 -17.46 -13.52
C GLU A 16 -5.20 -18.09 -14.44
N GLU A 17 -6.39 -18.35 -13.90
CA GLU A 17 -7.49 -18.99 -14.62
C GLU A 17 -7.98 -18.14 -15.80
N ILE A 18 -8.11 -16.83 -15.62
CA ILE A 18 -8.58 -15.93 -16.68
C ILE A 18 -7.48 -15.68 -17.71
N THR A 19 -6.26 -15.38 -17.27
CA THR A 19 -5.18 -14.91 -18.17
C THR A 19 -4.49 -16.05 -18.90
N THR A 20 -4.35 -17.23 -18.29
CA THR A 20 -3.60 -18.35 -18.87
C THR A 20 -4.51 -19.33 -19.61
N LYS A 21 -5.73 -19.57 -19.10
CA LYS A 21 -6.66 -20.54 -19.68
C LYS A 21 -7.77 -19.91 -20.53
N ASP A 22 -7.81 -18.59 -20.64
CA ASP A 22 -8.83 -17.82 -21.37
C ASP A 22 -10.26 -18.16 -20.90
N THR A 23 -10.40 -18.47 -19.61
CA THR A 23 -11.67 -18.89 -19.01
C THR A 23 -12.59 -17.69 -18.83
N LYS A 24 -13.84 -17.80 -19.30
CA LYS A 24 -14.87 -16.79 -19.03
C LYS A 24 -15.14 -16.70 -17.51
N PRO A 25 -15.11 -15.51 -16.90
CA PRO A 25 -15.26 -15.37 -15.46
C PRO A 25 -16.61 -15.89 -14.94
N THR A 26 -16.57 -16.83 -14.01
CA THR A 26 -17.73 -17.25 -13.22
C THR A 26 -18.19 -16.13 -12.27
N GLN A 27 -19.36 -16.27 -11.65
CA GLN A 27 -19.81 -15.28 -10.67
C GLN A 27 -18.84 -15.14 -9.50
N ALA A 28 -18.34 -16.25 -8.94
CA ALA A 28 -17.37 -16.22 -7.85
C ALA A 28 -16.06 -15.51 -8.23
N MET A 29 -15.60 -15.68 -9.47
CA MET A 29 -14.43 -14.96 -9.99
C MET A 29 -14.70 -13.46 -10.10
N LYS A 30 -15.88 -13.07 -10.57
CA LYS A 30 -16.29 -11.65 -10.63
C LYS A 30 -16.32 -11.05 -9.24
N ASP A 31 -16.86 -11.75 -8.26
CA ASP A 31 -16.90 -11.28 -6.87
C ASP A 31 -15.48 -11.07 -6.32
N ALA A 32 -14.55 -11.98 -6.60
CA ALA A 32 -13.14 -11.84 -6.25
C ALA A 32 -12.46 -10.66 -6.96
N ILE A 33 -12.75 -10.45 -8.25
CA ILE A 33 -12.27 -9.29 -9.03
C ILE A 33 -12.76 -7.99 -8.40
N PHE A 34 -14.05 -7.88 -8.08
CA PHE A 34 -14.61 -6.68 -7.47
C PHE A 34 -14.07 -6.42 -6.06
N ALA A 35 -13.88 -7.48 -5.26
CA ALA A 35 -13.26 -7.36 -3.95
C ALA A 35 -11.82 -6.84 -4.05
N CYS A 36 -11.03 -7.37 -5.00
CA CYS A 36 -9.66 -6.91 -5.25
C CYS A 36 -9.64 -5.47 -5.78
N LEU A 37 -10.49 -5.13 -6.76
CA LEU A 37 -10.58 -3.79 -7.33
C LEU A 37 -10.92 -2.74 -6.26
N LEU A 38 -11.92 -3.00 -5.42
CA LEU A 38 -12.31 -2.10 -4.34
C LEU A 38 -11.17 -1.91 -3.33
N HIS A 39 -10.42 -2.98 -3.05
CA HIS A 39 -9.28 -2.94 -2.15
C HIS A 39 -8.07 -2.20 -2.75
N CYS A 40 -7.81 -2.34 -4.06
CA CYS A 40 -6.86 -1.50 -4.79
C CYS A 40 -7.29 -0.03 -4.76
N ALA A 41 -8.59 0.25 -4.90
CA ALA A 41 -9.12 1.60 -4.81
C ALA A 41 -8.93 2.20 -3.41
N ASP A 42 -9.02 1.42 -2.34
CA ASP A 42 -8.71 1.88 -0.97
C ASP A 42 -7.20 2.11 -0.79
N LEU A 43 -6.36 1.21 -1.32
CA LEU A 43 -4.90 1.26 -1.23
C LEU A 43 -4.23 1.91 -2.46
N ASN A 44 -4.84 2.98 -2.98
CA ASN A 44 -4.39 3.61 -4.23
C ASN A 44 -3.32 4.70 -4.02
N ASN A 45 -3.20 5.27 -2.82
CA ASN A 45 -2.40 6.48 -2.62
C ASN A 45 -0.97 6.37 -3.16
N PRO A 46 -0.25 5.24 -2.95
CA PRO A 46 1.11 5.11 -3.44
C PRO A 46 1.23 4.98 -4.97
N THR A 47 0.13 4.77 -5.70
CA THR A 47 0.12 4.69 -7.18
C THR A 47 -0.19 6.03 -7.84
N LYS A 48 -0.40 7.10 -7.07
CA LYS A 48 -0.68 8.44 -7.59
C LYS A 48 0.62 9.21 -7.82
N GLU A 49 0.53 10.33 -8.54
CA GLU A 49 1.63 11.30 -8.63
C GLU A 49 2.18 11.63 -7.23
N LEU A 50 3.51 11.78 -7.13
CA LEU A 50 4.20 11.88 -5.83
C LEU A 50 3.61 12.96 -4.92
N HIS A 51 3.28 14.14 -5.46
CA HIS A 51 2.72 15.23 -4.66
C HIS A 51 1.36 14.89 -4.03
N VAL A 52 0.52 14.11 -4.74
CA VAL A 52 -0.76 13.61 -4.23
C VAL A 52 -0.51 12.58 -3.15
N TYR A 53 0.41 11.64 -3.40
CA TYR A 53 0.75 10.61 -2.42
C TYR A 53 1.31 11.19 -1.12
N GLN A 54 2.17 12.21 -1.22
CA GLN A 54 2.72 12.92 -0.06
C GLN A 54 1.63 13.59 0.77
N GLU A 55 0.65 14.23 0.14
CA GLU A 55 -0.46 14.87 0.86
C GLU A 55 -1.30 13.83 1.63
N TRP A 56 -1.61 12.69 1.00
CA TRP A 56 -2.31 11.60 1.69
C TRP A 56 -1.49 10.97 2.81
N THR A 57 -0.18 10.83 2.60
CA THR A 57 0.75 10.36 3.64
C THR A 57 0.71 11.30 4.84
N ASN A 58 0.79 12.62 4.62
CA ASN A 58 0.76 13.61 5.68
C ASN A 58 -0.57 13.58 6.47
N ARG A 59 -1.69 13.35 5.78
CA ARG A 59 -3.01 13.21 6.41
C ARG A 59 -3.08 11.95 7.28
N ALA A 60 -2.70 10.80 6.74
CA ALA A 60 -2.69 9.53 7.49
C ALA A 60 -1.75 9.58 8.70
N MET A 61 -0.55 10.15 8.54
CA MET A 61 0.38 10.29 9.67
C MET A 61 -0.17 11.25 10.74
N ARG A 62 -0.88 12.30 10.35
CA ARG A 62 -1.53 13.19 11.32
C ARG A 62 -2.58 12.46 12.14
N GLU A 63 -3.40 11.63 11.50
CA GLU A 63 -4.40 10.81 12.18
C GLU A 63 -3.74 9.82 13.16
N PHE A 64 -2.67 9.14 12.76
CA PHE A 64 -1.95 8.22 13.67
C PHE A 64 -1.34 8.95 14.87
N LEU A 65 -0.73 10.11 14.65
CA LEU A 65 -0.17 10.90 15.75
C LEU A 65 -1.25 11.44 16.69
N TRP A 66 -2.44 11.76 16.16
CA TRP A 66 -3.60 12.14 16.99
C TRP A 66 -4.09 10.97 17.83
N GLN A 67 -4.18 9.78 17.24
CA GLN A 67 -4.49 8.56 17.99
C GLN A 67 -3.48 8.33 19.11
N GLY A 68 -2.18 8.41 18.82
CA GLY A 68 -1.14 8.22 19.84
C GLY A 68 -1.17 9.23 20.97
N ALA A 69 -1.49 10.49 20.67
CA ALA A 69 -1.71 11.51 21.69
C ALA A 69 -2.91 11.14 22.60
N LYS A 70 -4.00 10.64 22.03
CA LYS A 70 -5.17 10.19 22.80
C LYS A 70 -4.93 8.91 23.59
N GLU A 71 -4.16 7.98 23.06
CA GLU A 71 -3.72 6.80 23.81
C GLU A 71 -2.89 7.23 25.03
N ALA A 72 -1.96 8.17 24.86
CA ALA A 72 -1.15 8.71 25.97
C ALA A 72 -2.00 9.46 27.01
N ASP A 73 -2.92 10.33 26.59
CA ASP A 73 -3.85 11.05 27.47
C ASP A 73 -4.68 10.09 28.35
N LEU A 74 -5.03 8.92 27.80
CA LEU A 74 -5.81 7.88 28.47
C LEU A 74 -4.96 6.89 29.28
N GLY A 75 -3.63 7.04 29.29
CA GLY A 75 -2.72 6.09 29.95
C GLY A 75 -2.64 4.72 29.26
N LEU A 76 -2.97 4.63 27.97
CA LEU A 76 -2.87 3.43 27.16
C LEU A 76 -1.47 3.28 26.55
N ALA A 77 -1.11 2.06 26.18
CA ALA A 77 0.08 1.82 25.37
C ALA A 77 -0.10 2.47 23.99
N ILE A 78 0.86 3.29 23.57
CA ILE A 78 0.80 3.97 22.27
C ILE A 78 1.00 2.94 21.16
N SER A 79 0.10 2.94 20.19
CA SER A 79 0.10 2.04 19.04
C SER A 79 1.36 2.24 18.18
N PRO A 80 1.84 1.19 17.49
CA PRO A 80 2.91 1.32 16.51
C PRO A 80 2.62 2.43 15.50
N MET A 81 3.66 3.19 15.11
CA MET A 81 3.58 4.34 14.19
C MET A 81 2.80 5.56 14.71
N CYS A 82 2.18 5.48 15.89
CA CYS A 82 1.41 6.58 16.49
C CYS A 82 2.24 7.48 17.43
N ASP A 83 3.52 7.15 17.66
CA ASP A 83 4.43 7.95 18.49
C ASP A 83 5.38 8.80 17.63
N ARG A 84 5.29 10.13 17.78
CA ARG A 84 6.14 11.09 17.07
C ARG A 84 7.64 10.89 17.33
N ARG A 85 8.02 10.32 18.48
CA ARG A 85 9.43 10.13 18.86
C ARG A 85 10.09 8.99 18.07
N THR A 86 9.30 8.01 17.64
CA THR A 86 9.79 6.80 16.96
C THR A 86 9.37 6.74 15.49
N LEU A 87 8.39 7.56 15.07
CA LEU A 87 7.88 7.58 13.72
C LEU A 87 8.94 8.02 12.69
N ALA A 88 9.30 7.11 11.80
CA ALA A 88 10.09 7.37 10.60
C ALA A 88 9.22 7.18 9.35
N ILE A 89 8.62 8.27 8.86
CA ILE A 89 7.65 8.24 7.74
C ILE A 89 8.20 7.51 6.53
N GLU A 90 9.46 7.76 6.15
CA GLU A 90 10.07 7.12 4.99
C GLU A 90 10.21 5.60 5.14
N SER A 91 10.54 5.14 6.35
CA SER A 91 10.60 3.70 6.65
C SER A 91 9.21 3.07 6.62
N VAL A 92 8.21 3.75 7.19
CA VAL A 92 6.82 3.29 7.20
C VAL A 92 6.26 3.18 5.78
N GLN A 93 6.43 4.21 4.94
CA GLN A 93 5.92 4.17 3.56
C GLN A 93 6.65 3.14 2.70
N THR A 94 7.97 2.97 2.87
CA THR A 94 8.73 1.93 2.14
C THR A 94 8.22 0.53 2.53
N ALA A 95 8.09 0.25 3.84
CA ALA A 95 7.59 -1.04 4.31
C ALA A 95 6.14 -1.28 3.92
N PHE A 96 5.28 -0.26 3.97
CA PHE A 96 3.88 -0.37 3.55
C PHE A 96 3.75 -0.73 2.08
N ILE A 97 4.56 -0.12 1.21
CA ILE A 97 4.57 -0.46 -0.21
C ILE A 97 5.07 -1.89 -0.41
N ASP A 98 6.23 -2.23 0.15
CA ASP A 98 6.87 -3.53 -0.07
C ASP A 98 6.02 -4.70 0.42
N LEU A 99 5.35 -4.55 1.57
CA LEU A 99 4.63 -5.65 2.22
C LEU A 99 3.16 -5.77 1.78
N PHE A 100 2.53 -4.68 1.35
CA PHE A 100 1.07 -4.68 1.10
C PHE A 100 0.72 -4.17 -0.29
N VAL A 101 1.22 -3.00 -0.68
CA VAL A 101 0.72 -2.30 -1.87
C VAL A 101 1.29 -2.89 -3.15
N GLU A 102 2.60 -3.09 -3.22
CA GLU A 102 3.24 -3.65 -4.42
C GLU A 102 2.76 -5.07 -4.76
N PRO A 103 2.65 -6.03 -3.81
CA PRO A 103 2.11 -7.36 -4.11
C PRO A 103 0.67 -7.31 -4.65
N LEU A 104 -0.19 -6.51 -4.02
CA LEU A 104 -1.59 -6.34 -4.44
C LEU A 104 -1.68 -5.76 -5.85
N TRP A 105 -0.96 -4.68 -6.14
CA TRP A 105 -1.02 -4.00 -7.43
C TRP A 105 -0.36 -4.80 -8.55
N LYS A 106 0.71 -5.56 -8.27
CA LYS A 106 1.28 -6.50 -9.24
C LYS A 106 0.25 -7.55 -9.65
N LEU A 107 -0.45 -8.12 -8.67
CA LEU A 107 -1.45 -9.14 -8.94
C LEU A 107 -2.65 -8.57 -9.73
N PHE A 108 -3.17 -7.42 -9.33
CA PHE A 108 -4.25 -6.74 -10.04
C PHE A 108 -3.86 -6.39 -11.48
N CYS A 109 -2.70 -5.76 -11.69
CA CYS A 109 -2.21 -5.45 -13.03
C CYS A 109 -1.98 -6.70 -13.87
N GLY A 110 -1.67 -7.86 -13.27
CA GLY A 110 -1.58 -9.13 -13.99
C GLY A 110 -2.88 -9.50 -14.72
N LEU A 111 -4.05 -9.10 -14.20
CA LEU A 111 -5.35 -9.35 -14.84
C LEU A 111 -5.72 -8.28 -15.88
N VAL A 112 -5.37 -7.02 -15.64
CA VAL A 112 -5.91 -5.85 -16.38
C VAL A 112 -4.88 -5.08 -17.19
N THR A 113 -3.73 -5.70 -17.48
CA THR A 113 -2.75 -5.13 -18.42
C THR A 113 -3.25 -5.37 -19.85
N PRO A 114 -3.21 -4.37 -20.74
CA PRO A 114 -2.42 -3.13 -20.67
C PRO A 114 -3.11 -1.88 -20.07
N GLU A 115 -4.41 -1.90 -19.81
CA GLU A 115 -5.23 -0.70 -19.52
C GLU A 115 -4.72 0.12 -18.32
N PHE A 116 -4.15 -0.55 -17.31
CA PHE A 116 -3.62 0.08 -16.09
C PHE A 116 -2.10 0.03 -15.96
N GLY A 117 -1.38 -0.24 -17.06
CA GLY A 117 0.06 -0.44 -17.06
C GLY A 117 0.91 0.73 -16.53
N ARG A 118 0.34 1.94 -16.43
CA ARG A 118 1.01 3.13 -15.89
C ARG A 118 1.07 3.20 -14.36
N LEU A 119 0.13 2.53 -13.67
CA LEU A 119 0.00 2.65 -12.21
C LEU A 119 1.13 1.94 -11.46
N LEU A 120 1.54 0.77 -11.95
CA LEU A 120 2.62 0.00 -11.32
C LEU A 120 4.00 0.69 -11.44
N PRO A 121 4.41 1.23 -12.61
CA PRO A 121 5.61 2.06 -12.70
C PRO A 121 5.59 3.27 -11.76
N GLN A 122 4.48 4.01 -11.68
CA GLN A 122 4.34 5.15 -10.76
C GLN A 122 4.50 4.72 -9.30
N LEU A 123 3.90 3.61 -8.91
CA LEU A 123 4.06 3.02 -7.58
C LEU A 123 5.53 2.74 -7.26
N LEU A 124 6.24 2.10 -8.18
CA LEU A 124 7.65 1.76 -8.01
C LEU A 124 8.55 3.01 -7.96
N GLU A 125 8.21 4.07 -8.69
CA GLU A 125 8.90 5.35 -8.63
C GLU A 125 8.73 6.02 -7.26
N ASN A 126 7.50 6.08 -6.75
CA ASN A 126 7.22 6.60 -5.41
C ASN A 126 7.94 5.80 -4.32
N ARG A 127 7.97 4.46 -4.44
CA ARG A 127 8.72 3.59 -3.54
C ARG A 127 10.21 3.93 -3.55
N LYS A 128 10.81 4.08 -4.73
CA LYS A 128 12.22 4.49 -4.89
C LYS A 128 12.47 5.86 -4.25
N TRP A 129 11.55 6.80 -4.41
CA TRP A 129 11.66 8.13 -3.81
C TRP A 129 11.69 8.08 -2.29
N TYR A 130 10.79 7.32 -1.64
CA TYR A 130 10.82 7.16 -0.18
C TYR A 130 12.07 6.42 0.31
N ALA A 131 12.51 5.39 -0.41
CA ALA A 131 13.73 4.65 -0.08
C ALA A 131 15.00 5.53 -0.16
N SER A 132 15.11 6.40 -1.18
CA SER A 132 16.26 7.30 -1.31
C SER A 132 16.32 8.33 -0.17
N ARG A 133 15.16 8.84 0.25
CA ARG A 133 15.01 9.74 1.41
C ARG A 133 15.41 9.05 2.72
N LEU A 134 15.05 7.79 2.90
CA LEU A 134 15.46 6.98 4.06
C LEU A 134 16.98 6.80 4.11
N ALA A 135 17.61 6.51 2.97
CA ALA A 135 19.06 6.36 2.86
C ALA A 135 19.80 7.68 3.18
N ALA A 136 19.32 8.80 2.64
CA ALA A 136 19.90 10.13 2.91
C ALA A 136 19.87 10.50 4.40
N LYS A 137 18.77 10.20 5.11
CA LYS A 137 18.65 10.43 6.55
C LYS A 137 19.55 9.53 7.40
N SER A 138 19.85 8.32 6.91
CA SER A 138 20.77 7.40 7.58
C SER A 138 22.25 7.75 7.36
N GLY A 139 22.57 8.37 6.22
CA GLY A 139 23.92 8.88 5.92
C GLY A 139 24.33 10.07 6.80
N ASN A 140 23.42 11.02 7.03
CA ASN A 140 23.67 12.21 7.84
C ASN A 140 23.77 11.97 9.37
N LYS A 141 23.62 10.74 9.85
CA LYS A 141 23.76 10.39 11.28
C LYS A 141 25.17 9.87 11.65
N LYS A 142 26.10 9.83 10.69
CA LYS A 142 27.46 9.29 10.89
C LYS A 142 28.56 10.34 11.06
N ASP A 143 28.21 11.63 11.11
CA ASP A 143 29.13 12.74 11.37
C ASP A 143 28.84 13.42 12.72
#